data_AF-A0AA51GRQ4-F1
#
_entry.id   AF-A0AA51GRQ4-F1
#
_cell.length_a   1.000
_cell.length_b   1.000
_cell.length_c   1.000
_cell.angle_alpha   90.00
_cell.angle_beta   90.00
_cell.angle_gamma   90.00
#
_symmetry.space_group_name_H-M   'P 1'
#
loop_
_entity.id
_entity.type
_entity.pdbx_description
1 polymer ?
#
loop_
_entity_poly.entity_id
_entity_poly.type
_entity_poly.pdbx_seq_one_letter_code
_entity_poly.pdbx_strand_id
1 'polypeptide(L)'
;MLVYTILLSCIAVFFYKEGKSMKQMNSRFLLDFNKDPSVAELAANQLFLIAFCSAISAGFMFLAFIYRQIATTSNAKVLIALSFLIYGAGFMMGMYRCYKLKK
;
A
#
# COMPACT_ATOMS: atom_id res chain seq x y z
N MET A 1 0.20 -10.25 -14.59
CA MET A 1 1.03 -9.33 -13.79
C MET A 1 0.21 -8.18 -13.24
N LEU A 2 -0.41 -7.35 -14.09
CA LEU A 2 -1.15 -6.16 -13.65
C LEU A 2 -2.32 -6.47 -12.69
N VAL A 3 -3.11 -7.52 -12.97
CA VAL A 3 -4.18 -7.98 -12.05
C VAL A 3 -3.64 -8.38 -10.68
N TYR A 4 -2.49 -9.07 -10.62
CA TYR A 4 -1.85 -9.45 -9.35
C TYR A 4 -1.31 -8.24 -8.59
N THR A 5 -0.75 -7.25 -9.28
CA THR A 5 -0.32 -5.98 -8.67
C THR A 5 -1.50 -5.23 -8.06
N ILE A 6 -2.64 -5.16 -8.75
CA ILE A 6 -3.87 -4.55 -8.23
C ILE A 6 -4.36 -5.33 -7.01
N LEU A 7 -4.43 -6.66 -7.10
CA LEU A 7 -4.89 -7.52 -6.00
C LEU A 7 -4.01 -7.35 -4.76
N LEU A 8 -2.69 -7.39 -4.90
CA LEU A 8 -1.74 -7.19 -3.79
C LEU A 8 -1.86 -5.79 -3.18
N SER A 9 -2.15 -4.78 -3.99
CA SER A 9 -2.38 -3.41 -3.52
C SER A 9 -3.68 -3.31 -2.72
N CYS A 10 -4.76 -3.95 -3.17
CA CYS A 10 -6.02 -4.05 -2.43
C CYS A 10 -5.83 -4.78 -1.10
N ILE A 11 -5.10 -5.90 -1.11
CA ILE A 11 -4.75 -6.69 0.08
C ILE A 11 -3.95 -5.83 1.07
N ALA A 12 -2.94 -5.09 0.60
CA ALA A 12 -2.15 -4.21 1.45
C ALA A 12 -3.01 -3.12 2.11
N VAL A 13 -3.89 -2.47 1.35
CA VAL A 13 -4.81 -1.44 1.88
C VAL A 13 -5.81 -2.05 2.88
N PHE A 14 -6.35 -3.22 2.58
CA PHE A 14 -7.27 -3.93 3.45
C PHE A 14 -6.62 -4.25 4.80
N PHE A 15 -5.48 -4.96 4.79
CA PHE A 15 -4.78 -5.34 6.01
C PHE A 15 -4.24 -4.14 6.78
N TYR A 16 -3.84 -3.05 6.11
CA TYR A 16 -3.46 -1.82 6.80
C TYR A 16 -4.63 -1.16 7.52
N LYS A 17 -5.79 -1.07 6.87
CA LYS A 17 -7.02 -0.54 7.50
C LYS A 17 -7.45 -1.43 8.65
N GLU A 18 -7.43 -2.74 8.45
CA GLU A 18 -7.85 -3.69 9.48
C GLU A 18 -6.90 -3.70 10.67
N GLY A 19 -5.58 -3.65 10.44
CA GLY A 19 -4.57 -3.48 11.49
C GLY A 19 -4.78 -2.20 12.31
N LYS A 20 -5.20 -1.10 11.66
CA LYS A 20 -5.55 0.15 12.36
C LYS A 20 -6.81 0.00 13.21
N SER A 21 -7.86 -0.63 12.67
CA SER A 21 -9.09 -0.92 13.43
C SER A 21 -8.81 -1.86 14.61
N MET A 22 -7.92 -2.84 14.43
CA MET A 22 -7.45 -3.75 15.47
C MET A 22 -6.71 -3.05 16.59
N LYS A 23 -5.78 -2.15 16.25
CA LYS A 23 -5.08 -1.33 17.25
C LYS A 23 -6.02 -0.42 18.05
N GLN A 24 -7.20 -0.12 17.50
CA GLN A 24 -8.27 0.62 18.17
C GLN A 24 -9.31 -0.28 18.84
N MET A 25 -9.10 -1.61 18.85
CA MET A 25 -10.00 -2.63 19.38
C MET A 25 -11.43 -2.53 18.81
N ASN A 26 -11.55 -2.04 17.57
CA ASN A 26 -12.82 -1.77 16.89
C ASN A 26 -12.93 -2.55 15.57
N SER A 27 -12.18 -3.64 15.43
CA SER A 27 -12.33 -4.51 14.26
C SER A 27 -13.66 -5.23 14.32
N ARG A 28 -14.40 -5.21 13.21
CA ARG A 28 -15.66 -5.95 13.05
C ARG A 28 -15.44 -7.38 12.56
N PHE A 29 -14.28 -7.68 11.98
CA PHE A 29 -13.98 -8.98 11.38
C PHE A 29 -13.32 -9.95 12.36
N LEU A 30 -12.57 -9.43 13.33
CA LEU A 30 -11.78 -10.23 14.26
C LEU A 30 -12.14 -9.89 15.72
N LEU A 31 -13.45 -9.95 16.03
CA LEU A 31 -14.00 -9.53 17.32
C LEU A 31 -13.34 -10.18 18.54
N ASP A 32 -12.89 -11.43 18.42
CA ASP A 32 -12.24 -12.16 19.51
C ASP A 32 -10.92 -11.53 19.97
N PHE A 33 -10.20 -10.88 19.07
CA PHE A 33 -8.95 -10.20 19.39
C PHE A 33 -9.20 -8.84 20.07
N ASN A 34 -10.39 -8.25 19.94
CA ASN A 34 -10.74 -7.01 20.65
C ASN A 34 -10.96 -7.22 22.17
N LYS A 35 -10.97 -8.46 22.66
CA LYS A 35 -11.22 -8.77 24.08
C LYS A 35 -10.02 -8.46 24.97
N ASP A 36 -8.81 -8.50 24.43
CA ASP A 36 -7.57 -8.27 25.16
C ASP A 36 -6.68 -7.28 24.39
N PRO A 37 -6.30 -6.14 24.99
CA PRO A 37 -5.49 -5.13 24.31
C PRO A 37 -4.11 -5.66 23.89
N SER A 38 -3.52 -6.57 24.65
CA SER A 38 -2.20 -7.14 24.34
C SER A 38 -2.24 -8.04 23.10
N VAL A 39 -3.31 -8.82 22.97
CA VAL A 39 -3.57 -9.70 21.83
C VAL A 39 -3.99 -8.90 20.60
N ALA A 40 -4.80 -7.84 20.78
CA ALA A 40 -5.17 -6.91 19.71
C ALA A 40 -3.95 -6.20 19.12
N GLU A 41 -3.00 -5.75 19.97
CA GLU A 41 -1.79 -5.10 19.53
C GLU A 41 -0.86 -6.05 18.76
N LEU A 42 -0.69 -7.29 19.25
CA LEU A 42 0.08 -8.32 18.55
C LEU A 42 -0.51 -8.62 17.16
N ALA A 43 -1.84 -8.81 17.10
CA ALA A 43 -2.54 -9.06 15.85
C ALA A 43 -2.44 -7.86 14.89
N ALA A 44 -2.62 -6.64 15.38
CA ALA A 44 -2.44 -5.42 14.59
C ALA A 44 -1.05 -5.35 13.95
N ASN A 45 0.00 -5.65 14.73
CA ASN A 45 1.38 -5.65 14.24
C ASN A 45 1.60 -6.69 13.14
N GLN A 46 1.02 -7.89 13.27
CA GLN A 46 1.07 -8.90 12.21
C GLN A 46 0.34 -8.45 10.94
N LEU A 47 -0.85 -7.85 11.07
CA LEU A 47 -1.61 -7.32 9.94
C LEU A 47 -0.84 -6.19 9.23
N PHE A 48 -0.17 -5.31 9.98
CA PHE A 48 0.69 -4.29 9.40
C PHE A 48 1.90 -4.88 8.66
N LEU A 49 2.51 -5.95 9.19
CA LEU A 49 3.60 -6.65 8.52
C LEU A 49 3.13 -7.27 7.20
N ILE A 50 1.98 -7.94 7.20
CA ILE A 50 1.38 -8.51 5.98
C ILE A 50 1.07 -7.41 4.96
N ALA A 51 0.51 -6.29 5.41
CA ALA A 51 0.24 -5.14 4.56
C ALA A 51 1.51 -4.57 3.93
N PHE A 52 2.58 -4.43 4.71
CA PHE A 52 3.87 -3.94 4.25
C PHE A 52 4.52 -4.89 3.23
N CYS A 53 4.57 -6.19 3.53
CA CYS A 53 5.08 -7.20 2.61
C CYS A 53 4.30 -7.19 1.30
N SER A 54 2.96 -7.14 1.36
CA SER A 54 2.10 -7.10 0.17
C SER A 54 2.34 -5.84 -0.67
N ALA A 55 2.53 -4.68 -0.02
CA ALA A 55 2.84 -3.43 -0.70
C ALA A 55 4.21 -3.47 -1.40
N ILE A 56 5.23 -4.02 -0.74
CA ILE A 56 6.56 -4.20 -1.34
C ILE A 56 6.49 -5.14 -2.53
N SER A 57 5.82 -6.29 -2.40
CA SER A 57 5.66 -7.24 -3.49
C SER A 57 4.90 -6.63 -4.68
N ALA A 58 3.83 -5.86 -4.42
CA ALA A 58 3.13 -5.11 -5.47
C ALA A 58 4.06 -4.11 -6.18
N GLY A 59 4.88 -3.39 -5.41
CA GLY A 59 5.87 -2.44 -5.92
C GLY A 59 6.90 -3.11 -6.83
N PHE A 60 7.50 -4.23 -6.40
CA PHE A 60 8.44 -4.98 -7.23
C PHE A 60 7.79 -5.55 -8.49
N MET A 61 6.56 -6.09 -8.40
CA MET A 61 5.84 -6.57 -9.58
C MET A 61 5.51 -5.43 -10.55
N PHE A 62 5.19 -4.25 -10.04
CA PHE A 62 4.95 -3.06 -10.87
C PHE A 62 6.24 -2.61 -11.57
N LEU A 63 7.36 -2.52 -10.84
CA LEU A 63 8.67 -2.20 -11.42
C LEU A 63 9.09 -3.22 -12.47
N ALA A 64 8.90 -4.52 -12.22
CA ALA A 64 9.19 -5.57 -13.18
C ALA A 64 8.29 -5.47 -14.43
N PHE A 65 7.01 -5.13 -14.26
CA PHE A 65 6.10 -4.89 -15.39
C PHE A 65 6.55 -3.70 -16.24
N ILE A 66 6.95 -2.60 -15.59
CA ILE A 66 7.47 -1.41 -16.26
C ILE A 66 8.77 -1.72 -16.99
N TYR A 67 9.71 -2.38 -16.32
CA TYR A 67 10.98 -2.77 -16.90
C TYR A 67 10.77 -3.65 -18.12
N ARG A 68 9.88 -4.66 -18.03
CA ARG A 68 9.50 -5.49 -19.17
C ARG A 68 8.95 -4.63 -20.30
N GLN A 69 8.07 -3.66 -20.01
CA GLN A 69 7.50 -2.80 -21.04
C GLN A 69 8.52 -1.86 -21.71
N ILE A 70 9.46 -1.31 -20.95
CA ILE A 70 10.55 -0.50 -21.49
C ILE A 70 11.47 -1.37 -22.37
N ALA A 71 11.78 -2.59 -21.93
CA ALA A 71 12.65 -3.51 -22.65
C ALA A 71 12.01 -4.06 -23.94
N THR A 72 10.69 -4.28 -23.96
CA THR A 72 9.97 -4.77 -25.16
C THR A 72 9.51 -3.65 -26.08
N THR A 73 9.31 -2.44 -25.56
CA THR A 73 8.80 -1.30 -26.31
C THR A 73 9.72 -0.11 -26.06
N SER A 74 10.68 0.11 -26.96
CA SER A 74 11.57 1.30 -26.95
C SER A 74 10.79 2.56 -27.30
N ASN A 75 9.86 2.95 -26.45
CA ASN A 75 8.90 4.02 -26.72
C ASN A 75 8.89 5.00 -25.55
N ALA A 76 9.48 6.18 -25.78
CA ALA A 76 9.68 7.24 -24.78
C ALA A 76 8.38 7.64 -24.06
N LYS A 77 7.22 7.42 -24.68
CA LYS A 77 5.89 7.71 -24.12
C LYS A 77 5.62 6.99 -22.79
N VAL A 78 6.06 5.73 -22.64
CA VAL A 78 5.87 4.95 -21.40
C VAL A 78 6.69 5.54 -20.26
N LEU A 79 7.93 5.94 -20.57
CA LEU A 79 8.86 6.52 -19.62
C LEU A 79 8.38 7.92 -19.15
N ILE A 80 7.87 8.74 -20.08
CA ILE A 80 7.25 10.03 -19.79
C ILE A 80 6.01 9.86 -18.89
N ALA A 81 5.11 8.93 -19.22
CA ALA A 81 3.91 8.66 -18.41
C ALA A 81 4.27 8.23 -16.98
N LEU A 82 5.34 7.45 -16.82
CA LEU A 82 5.87 7.05 -15.52
C LEU A 82 6.42 8.23 -14.72
N SER A 83 7.20 9.10 -15.38
CA SER A 83 7.74 10.31 -14.77
C SER A 83 6.62 11.22 -14.27
N PHE A 84 5.54 11.38 -15.06
CA PHE A 84 4.36 12.13 -14.63
C PHE A 84 3.65 11.48 -13.44
N LEU A 85 3.52 10.15 -13.41
CA LEU A 85 2.93 9.43 -12.27
C LEU A 85 3.75 9.58 -10.99
N ILE A 86 5.07 9.42 -11.07
CA ILE A 86 5.98 9.57 -9.92
C ILE A 86 5.94 11.01 -9.41
N TYR A 87 6.04 11.98 -10.31
CA TYR A 87 5.99 13.39 -9.96
C TYR A 87 4.64 13.77 -9.32
N GLY A 88 3.53 13.35 -9.92
CA GLY A 88 2.18 13.59 -9.40
C GLY A 88 1.95 12.95 -8.02
N ALA A 89 2.40 11.72 -7.82
CA ALA A 89 2.32 11.05 -6.52
C ALA A 89 3.15 11.77 -5.45
N GLY A 90 4.38 12.19 -5.78
CA GLY A 90 5.24 12.97 -4.89
C GLY A 90 4.63 14.32 -4.54
N PHE A 91 4.07 15.03 -5.52
CA PHE A 91 3.40 16.31 -5.32
C PHE A 91 2.18 16.18 -4.40
N MET A 92 1.30 15.19 -4.65
CA MET A 92 0.15 14.92 -3.78
C MET A 92 0.57 14.56 -2.35
N MET A 93 1.62 13.74 -2.19
CA MET A 93 2.15 13.39 -0.86
C MET A 93 2.73 14.62 -0.14
N GLY A 94 3.41 15.51 -0.87
CA GLY A 94 3.89 16.79 -0.36
C GLY A 94 2.75 17.69 0.13
N MET A 95 1.71 17.87 -0.69
CA MET A 95 0.53 18.64 -0.28
C MET A 95 -0.17 18.04 0.94
N TYR A 96 -0.29 16.72 1.01
CA TYR A 96 -0.89 16.04 2.16
C TYR A 96 -0.10 16.29 3.46
N ARG A 97 1.24 16.29 3.40
CA ARG A 97 2.09 16.65 4.55
C ARG A 97 1.89 18.10 4.96
N CYS A 98 1.86 19.04 4.00
CA CYS A 98 1.59 20.45 4.28
C CYS A 98 0.21 20.68 4.91
N TYR A 99 -0.83 19.98 4.44
CA TYR A 99 -2.17 20.01 5.05
C TYR A 99 -2.16 19.51 6.50
N LYS A 100 -1.42 18.42 6.77
CA LYS A 100 -1.33 17.83 8.11
C LYS A 100 -0.54 18.70 9.10
N LEU A 101 0.40 19.53 8.62
CA LEU A 101 1.13 20.51 9.45
C LEU A 101 0.30 21.74 9.81
N LYS A 102 -0.81 21.99 9.09
CA LYS A 102 -1.69 23.14 9.28
C LYS A 102 -2.81 22.86 10.29
N LYS A 103 -2.89 21.65 10.82
CA LYS A 103 -3.97 21.14 11.69
C LYS A 103 -3.36 20.60 12.97
#